data_AF-A0A6G7KW38-F1
#
_entry.id   AF-A0A6G7KW38-F1
#
_cell.length_a   1.000
_cell.length_b   1.000
_cell.length_c   1.000
_cell.angle_alpha   90.00
_cell.angle_beta   90.00
_cell.angle_gamma   90.00
#
_symmetry.space_group_name_H-M   'P 1'
#
loop_
_entity.id
_entity.type
_entity.pdbx_description
1 polymer ?
#
loop_
_entity_poly.entity_id
_entity_poly.type
_entity_poly.pdbx_seq_one_letter_code
_entity_poly.pdbx_strand_id
1 'polypeptide(L)'
;MNPLISAASVIAAGLAVGLASIGPGVGQGTAAGQAVEGIARQPEAEGKIRDTLLLSLAFIEALTIYGVESKCKKKTLGRTDLRIRN
;
A
#
# COMPACT_ATOMS: atom_id res chain seq x y z
N MET A 1 26.81 5.36 12.85
CA MET A 1 26.03 5.78 11.66
C MET A 1 25.98 7.29 11.67
N ASN A 2 26.32 7.97 10.59
CA ASN A 2 26.25 9.44 10.58
C ASN A 2 24.78 9.87 10.72
N PRO A 3 24.43 10.75 11.68
CA PRO A 3 23.04 11.14 11.93
C PRO A 3 22.37 11.74 10.68
N LEU A 4 23.17 12.41 9.85
CA LEU A 4 22.75 12.97 8.56
C LEU A 4 22.21 11.90 7.59
N ILE A 5 22.85 10.73 7.54
CA ILE A 5 22.44 9.62 6.65
C ILE A 5 21.14 8.99 7.13
N SER A 6 20.97 8.88 8.47
CA SER A 6 19.73 8.35 9.04
C SER A 6 18.56 9.30 8.77
N ALA A 7 18.74 10.61 8.99
CA ALA A 7 17.74 11.63 8.69
C ALA A 7 17.35 11.66 7.20
N ALA A 8 18.32 11.62 6.28
CA ALA A 8 18.02 11.58 4.84
C ALA A 8 17.28 10.29 4.44
N SER A 9 17.60 9.15 5.07
CA SER A 9 16.96 7.87 4.75
C SER A 9 15.49 7.79 5.15
N VAL A 10 15.11 8.34 6.31
CA VAL A 10 13.72 8.32 6.77
C VAL A 10 12.84 9.25 5.94
N ILE A 11 13.37 10.41 5.53
CA ILE A 11 12.66 11.35 4.64
C ILE A 11 12.44 10.72 3.26
N ALA A 12 13.48 10.11 2.69
CA ALA A 12 13.37 9.43 1.39
C ALA A 12 12.38 8.24 1.44
N ALA A 13 12.35 7.50 2.55
CA ALA A 13 11.39 6.41 2.75
C ALA A 13 9.95 6.94 2.84
N GLY A 14 9.71 8.00 3.62
CA GLY A 14 8.39 8.62 3.75
C GLY A 14 7.84 9.13 2.42
N LEU A 15 8.67 9.80 1.61
CA LEU A 15 8.27 10.26 0.27
C LEU A 15 7.98 9.09 -0.68
N ALA A 16 8.80 8.02 -0.66
CA ALA A 16 8.59 6.86 -1.51
C ALA A 16 7.28 6.12 -1.18
N VAL A 17 6.93 6.00 0.10
CA VAL A 17 5.67 5.39 0.55
C VAL A 17 4.48 6.29 0.19
N GLY A 18 4.56 7.60 0.46
CA GLY A 18 3.46 8.54 0.18
C GLY A 18 3.12 8.66 -1.31
N LEU A 19 4.13 8.57 -2.20
CA LEU A 19 3.88 8.53 -3.64
C LEU A 19 3.32 7.17 -4.09
N ALA A 20 3.74 6.07 -3.46
CA ALA A 20 3.25 4.74 -3.79
C ALA A 20 1.78 4.52 -3.37
N SER A 21 1.29 5.20 -2.33
CA SER A 21 -0.09 5.07 -1.85
C SER A 21 -1.13 5.79 -2.72
N ILE A 22 -0.72 6.65 -3.67
CA ILE A 22 -1.65 7.40 -4.52
C ILE A 22 -2.47 6.47 -5.43
N GLY A 23 -1.81 5.49 -6.07
CA GLY A 23 -2.48 4.55 -6.97
C GLY A 23 -3.58 3.73 -6.28
N PRO A 24 -3.28 3.04 -5.16
CA PRO A 24 -4.26 2.33 -4.36
C PRO A 24 -5.38 3.24 -3.86
N GLY A 25 -5.05 4.44 -3.34
CA GLY A 25 -6.05 5.38 -2.82
C GLY A 25 -7.09 5.80 -3.86
N VAL A 26 -6.66 6.07 -5.10
CA VAL A 26 -7.58 6.40 -6.20
C VAL A 26 -8.43 5.18 -6.57
N GLY A 27 -7.82 4.00 -6.74
CA GLY A 27 -8.54 2.78 -7.12
C GLY A 27 -9.59 2.35 -6.09
N GLN A 28 -9.24 2.40 -4.81
CA GLN A 28 -10.16 2.07 -3.71
C GLN A 28 -11.30 3.08 -3.60
N GLY A 29 -11.01 4.38 -3.74
CA GLY A 29 -12.02 5.43 -3.70
C GLY A 29 -13.05 5.29 -4.81
N THR A 30 -12.61 5.03 -6.05
CA THR A 30 -13.51 4.81 -7.18
C THR A 30 -14.34 3.53 -7.01
N ALA A 31 -13.73 2.43 -6.58
CA ALA A 31 -14.45 1.17 -6.34
C ALA A 31 -15.52 1.31 -5.26
N ALA A 32 -15.19 1.98 -4.14
CA ALA A 32 -16.13 2.25 -3.07
C ALA A 32 -17.28 3.17 -3.53
N GLY A 33 -16.98 4.21 -4.32
CA GLY A 33 -18.01 5.09 -4.88
C GLY A 33 -19.00 4.34 -5.79
N GLN A 34 -18.50 3.49 -6.67
CA GLN A 34 -19.34 2.65 -7.55
C GLN A 34 -20.14 1.60 -6.77
N ALA A 35 -19.57 1.04 -5.70
CA ALA A 35 -20.29 0.12 -4.83
C ALA A 35 -21.46 0.81 -4.11
N VAL A 36 -21.24 2.01 -3.56
CA VAL A 36 -22.31 2.80 -2.91
C VAL A 36 -23.41 3.16 -3.90
N GLU A 37 -23.04 3.58 -5.12
CA GLU A 37 -24.02 3.87 -6.17
C GLU A 37 -24.81 2.62 -6.59
N GLY A 38 -24.15 1.47 -6.67
CA GLY A 38 -24.80 0.18 -6.93
C GLY A 38 -25.78 -0.22 -5.83
N ILE A 39 -25.39 -0.05 -4.56
CA ILE A 39 -26.26 -0.31 -3.40
C ILE A 39 -27.47 0.64 -3.41
N ALA A 40 -27.27 1.92 -3.73
CA ALA A 40 -28.35 2.90 -3.80
C ALA A 40 -29.38 2.56 -4.90
N ARG A 41 -28.93 1.96 -6.01
CA ARG A 41 -29.82 1.51 -7.11
C ARG A 41 -30.51 0.19 -6.79
N GLN A 42 -29.84 -0.72 -6.08
CA GLN A 42 -30.34 -2.06 -5.74
C GLN A 42 -30.00 -2.42 -4.29
N PRO A 43 -30.81 -1.97 -3.32
CA PRO A 43 -30.54 -2.20 -1.90
C PRO A 43 -30.63 -3.69 -1.51
N GLU A 44 -31.44 -4.49 -2.21
CA GLU A 44 -31.54 -5.93 -1.96
C GLU A 44 -30.22 -6.68 -2.26
N ALA A 45 -29.37 -6.12 -3.13
CA ALA A 45 -28.10 -6.70 -3.52
C ALA A 45 -26.92 -6.24 -2.63
N GLU A 46 -27.19 -5.46 -1.57
CA GLU A 46 -26.17 -4.82 -0.74
C GLU A 46 -25.10 -5.79 -0.23
N GLY A 47 -25.49 -6.95 0.30
CA GLY A 47 -24.55 -7.96 0.79
C GLY A 47 -23.57 -8.42 -0.28
N LYS A 48 -24.06 -8.74 -1.47
CA LYS A 48 -23.21 -9.21 -2.60
C LYS A 48 -22.28 -8.11 -3.10
N ILE A 49 -22.75 -6.86 -3.14
CA ILE A 49 -21.94 -5.71 -3.56
C ILE A 49 -20.82 -5.45 -2.54
N ARG A 50 -21.13 -5.48 -1.23
CA ARG A 50 -20.15 -5.33 -0.16
C ARG A 50 -19.11 -6.46 -0.17
N ASP A 51 -19.52 -7.71 -0.37
CA ASP A 51 -18.59 -8.84 -0.43
C ASP A 51 -17.60 -8.70 -1.59
N THR A 52 -18.11 -8.33 -2.77
CA THR A 52 -17.27 -8.09 -3.96
C THR A 52 -16.33 -6.89 -3.77
N LEU A 53 -16.83 -5.82 -3.14
CA LEU A 53 -16.02 -4.65 -2.79
C LEU A 53 -14.89 -5.03 -1.84
N LEU A 54 -15.19 -5.72 -0.74
CA LEU A 54 -14.20 -6.11 0.27
C LEU A 54 -13.14 -7.04 -0.30
N LEU A 55 -13.53 -8.00 -1.14
CA LEU A 55 -12.59 -8.88 -1.86
C LEU A 55 -11.67 -8.07 -2.78
N SER A 56 -12.22 -7.12 -3.54
CA SER A 56 -11.44 -6.25 -4.43
C SER A 56 -10.47 -5.36 -3.65
N LEU A 57 -10.92 -4.77 -2.54
CA LEU A 57 -10.08 -3.96 -1.65
C LEU A 57 -8.94 -4.79 -1.04
N ALA A 58 -9.22 -6.04 -0.63
CA ALA A 58 -8.22 -6.93 -0.08
C ALA A 58 -7.09 -7.24 -1.07
N PHE A 59 -7.42 -7.47 -2.35
CA PHE A 59 -6.41 -7.68 -3.39
C PHE A 59 -5.58 -6.43 -3.68
N ILE A 60 -6.21 -5.24 -3.69
CA ILE A 60 -5.49 -3.96 -3.86
C ILE A 60 -4.51 -3.74 -2.70
N GLU A 61 -4.92 -3.99 -1.46
CA GLU A 61 -4.07 -3.89 -0.28
C GLU A 61 -2.91 -4.89 -0.31
N ALA A 62 -3.17 -6.16 -0.67
CA ALA A 62 -2.13 -7.18 -0.74
C ALA A 62 -1.01 -6.81 -1.73
N LEU A 63 -1.37 -6.29 -2.91
CA LEU A 63 -0.40 -5.81 -3.90
C LEU A 63 0.37 -4.57 -3.42
N THR A 64 -0.33 -3.67 -2.72
CA THR A 64 0.26 -2.45 -2.17
C THR A 64 1.32 -2.76 -1.12
N ILE A 65 1.01 -3.64 -0.17
CA ILE A 65 1.95 -4.08 0.88
C ILE A 65 3.16 -4.77 0.25
N TYR A 66 2.94 -5.71 -0.67
CA TYR A 66 4.03 -6.42 -1.34
C TYR A 66 4.98 -5.47 -2.11
N GLY A 67 4.41 -4.48 -2.80
CA GLY A 67 5.16 -3.48 -3.55
C GLY A 67 5.97 -2.51 -2.67
N VAL A 68 5.37 -2.03 -1.58
CA VAL A 68 6.00 -1.08 -0.65
C VAL A 68 7.10 -1.76 0.18
N GLU A 69 6.85 -2.96 0.71
CA GLU A 69 7.84 -3.70 1.51
C GLU A 69 9.03 -4.18 0.68
N SER A 70 8.81 -4.63 -0.56
CA SER A 70 9.89 -5.06 -1.45
C SER A 70 10.91 -3.96 -1.72
N LYS A 71 10.47 -2.70 -1.81
CA LYS A 71 11.36 -1.54 -2.03
C LYS A 71 12.16 -1.18 -0.77
N CYS A 72 11.56 -1.33 0.41
CA CYS A 72 12.21 -1.02 1.69
C CYS A 72 13.25 -2.10 2.08
N LYS A 73 12.95 -3.39 1.85
CA LYS A 73 13.81 -4.49 2.34
C LYS A 73 15.12 -4.63 1.55
N LYS A 74 15.12 -4.41 0.23
CA LYS A 74 16.37 -4.48 -0.57
C LYS A 74 17.40 -3.42 -0.19
N LYS A 75 17.00 -2.26 0.34
CA LYS A 75 17.94 -1.18 0.71
C LYS A 75 18.54 -1.33 2.10
N THR A 76 17.88 -2.04 3.00
CA THR A 76 18.35 -2.28 4.37
C THR A 76 19.11 -3.60 4.49
N LEU A 77 18.67 -4.67 3.82
CA LEU A 77 19.29 -6.00 3.96
C LEU A 77 20.71 -6.09 3.38
N GLY A 78 21.04 -5.29 2.35
CA GLY A 78 22.39 -5.21 1.79
C GLY A 78 23.42 -4.50 2.68
N ARG A 79 22.98 -3.73 3.70
CA ARG A 79 23.89 -3.07 4.67
C ARG A 79 24.10 -3.88 5.95
N THR A 80 23.13 -4.72 6.34
CA THR A 80 23.24 -5.53 7.55
C THR A 80 24.00 -6.84 7.30
N ASP A 81 23.97 -7.40 6.08
CA ASP A 81 24.71 -8.63 5.73
C ASP A 81 26.24 -8.39 5.67
N LEU A 82 26.68 -7.23 5.17
CA LEU A 82 28.11 -6.85 5.15
C LEU A 82 28.73 -6.57 6.53
N ARG A 83 27.91 -6.47 7.59
CA ARG A 83 28.39 -6.25 8.97
C ARG A 83 28.52 -7.52 9.80
N ILE A 84 28.04 -8.66 9.27
CA ILE A 84 28.12 -9.99 9.92
C ILE A 84 29.19 -10.87 9.24
N ARG A 85 29.75 -10.42 8.10
CA ARG A 85 30.83 -11.11 7.36
C ARG A 85 32.23 -10.48 7.52
N ASN A 86 32.46 -9.69 8.56
CA ASN A 86 33.79 -9.21 8.99
C ASN A 86 33.87 -9.23 10.51
#